data_AF-A0A8T5VFU9-F1
#
_entry.id   AF-A0A8T5VFU9-F1
#
_cell.length_a   1.000
_cell.length_b   1.000
_cell.length_c   1.000
_cell.angle_alpha   90.00
_cell.angle_beta   90.00
_cell.angle_gamma   90.00
#
_symmetry.space_group_name_H-M   'P 1'
#
loop_
_entity.id
_entity.type
_entity.pdbx_description
1 polymer ?
#
loop_
_entity_poly.entity_id
_entity_poly.type
_entity_poly.pdbx_seq_one_letter_code
_entity_poly.pdbx_strand_id
1 'polypeptide(L)' 'MKNTPANDFEMKNVRIRADGQVMRPLYAARIKASNESKYPDDYYEITRTIPAEDAWRPAADSACNLLKTQ' A
#
# COMPACT_ATOMS: atom_id res chain seq x y z
N MET A 1 -0.53 -1.37 -19.26
CA MET A 1 -0.23 -1.74 -17.86
C MET A 1 -1.26 -1.22 -16.85
N LYS A 2 -1.78 0.02 -16.93
CA LYS A 2 -2.77 0.54 -15.96
C LYS A 2 -4.04 -0.34 -15.75
N ASN A 3 -4.49 -1.04 -16.79
CA ASN A 3 -5.69 -1.89 -16.73
C ASN A 3 -5.44 -3.29 -16.16
N THR A 4 -4.19 -3.73 -16.03
CA THR A 4 -3.86 -5.04 -15.47
C THR A 4 -3.54 -4.83 -13.99
N PRO A 5 -4.29 -5.45 -13.05
CA PRO A 5 -3.95 -5.38 -11.64
C PRO A 5 -2.54 -5.95 -11.39
N ALA A 6 -1.78 -5.33 -10.50
CA ALA A 6 -0.54 -5.90 -9.98
C ALA A 6 -0.88 -7.11 -9.10
N ASN A 7 -0.34 -8.28 -9.46
CA ASN A 7 -0.59 -9.52 -8.76
C ASN A 7 0.71 -10.35 -8.69
N ASP A 8 1.46 -10.19 -7.61
CA ASP A 8 2.77 -10.78 -7.37
C ASP A 8 2.93 -11.23 -5.90
N PHE A 9 4.17 -11.50 -5.47
CA PHE A 9 4.47 -11.99 -4.13
C PHE A 9 4.19 -10.95 -3.02
N GLU A 10 4.26 -9.66 -3.33
CA GLU A 10 4.04 -8.55 -2.40
C GLU A 10 2.59 -8.04 -2.48
N MET A 11 2.06 -7.93 -3.70
CA MET A 11 0.80 -7.24 -3.99
C MET A 11 -0.21 -8.19 -4.60
N LYS A 12 -1.35 -8.40 -3.94
CA LYS A 12 -2.42 -9.27 -4.45
C LYS A 12 -3.53 -8.46 -5.12
N ASN A 13 -3.67 -8.59 -6.44
CA ASN A 13 -4.72 -7.96 -7.25
C ASN A 13 -4.91 -6.45 -7.00
N VAL A 14 -3.80 -5.72 -6.87
CA VAL A 14 -3.81 -4.29 -6.61
C VAL A 14 -4.03 -3.48 -7.88
N ARG A 15 -4.97 -2.53 -7.84
CA ARG A 15 -5.25 -1.63 -8.96
C ARG A 15 -4.20 -0.53 -9.09
N ILE A 16 -3.83 -0.20 -10.32
CA ILE A 16 -3.04 1.00 -10.64
C ILE A 16 -4.02 2.10 -11.08
N ARG A 17 -4.04 3.22 -10.36
CA ARG A 17 -4.92 4.38 -10.66
C ARG A 17 -4.44 5.11 -11.92
N ALA A 18 -5.29 5.95 -12.50
CA ALA A 18 -5.02 6.63 -13.76
C ALA A 18 -3.78 7.56 -13.73
N ASP A 19 -3.39 8.08 -12.56
CA ASP A 19 -2.13 8.82 -12.35
C ASP A 19 -0.90 7.91 -12.21
N GLY A 20 -1.07 6.59 -12.25
CA GLY A 20 0.01 5.62 -12.01
C GLY A 20 0.18 5.22 -10.54
N GLN A 21 -0.62 5.76 -9.62
CA GLN A 21 -0.56 5.39 -8.21
C GLN A 21 -0.96 3.91 -8.03
N VAL A 22 -0.09 3.10 -7.45
CA VAL A 22 -0.39 1.72 -7.06
C VAL A 22 -1.21 1.77 -5.77
N MET A 23 -2.49 1.42 -5.85
CA MET A 23 -3.45 1.52 -4.75
C MET A 23 -3.37 0.30 -3.82
N ARG A 24 -2.18 0.02 -3.27
CA ARG A 24 -1.97 -1.08 -2.33
C ARG A 24 -2.40 -0.68 -0.91
N PRO A 25 -2.92 -1.61 -0.09
CA PRO A 25 -3.05 -1.36 1.34
C PRO A 25 -1.67 -1.15 1.97
N LEU A 26 -1.62 -0.41 3.07
CA LEU A 26 -0.42 -0.27 3.90
C LEU A 26 -0.61 -1.00 5.22
N TYR A 27 0.48 -1.32 5.90
CA TYR A 27 0.44 -1.97 7.20
C TYR A 27 1.02 -1.05 8.26
N ALA A 28 0.28 -0.88 9.35
CA ALA A 28 0.82 -0.30 10.57
C ALA A 28 1.62 -1.39 11.30
N ALA A 29 2.90 -1.14 11.54
CA ALA A 29 3.80 -2.07 12.21
C ALA A 29 4.28 -1.49 13.53
N ARG A 30 4.29 -2.33 14.56
CA ARG A 30 4.95 -2.07 15.84
C ARG A 30 6.27 -2.84 15.89
N ILE A 31 7.31 -2.20 16.41
CA ILE A 31 8.57 -2.90 16.71
C ILE A 31 8.35 -3.80 17.93
N LYS A 32 8.69 -5.08 17.77
CA LYS A 32 8.63 -6.09 18.83
C LYS A 32 9.65 -5.77 19.93
N ALA A 33 9.30 -6.10 21.17
CA ALA A 33 10.26 -6.15 22.27
C ALA A 33 11.24 -7.30 22.05
N SER A 34 12.41 -7.24 22.69
CA SER A 34 13.49 -8.23 22.49
C SER A 34 13.07 -9.67 22.84
N ASN A 35 12.16 -9.84 23.80
CA ASN A 35 11.61 -11.14 24.20
C ASN A 35 10.47 -11.65 23.29
N GLU A 36 9.96 -10.83 22.37
CA GLU A 36 8.91 -11.19 21.41
C GLU A 36 9.49 -11.68 20.06
N SER A 37 10.74 -11.32 19.73
CA SER A 37 11.44 -11.72 18.50
C SER A 37 11.99 -13.14 18.61
N LYS A 38 11.50 -14.06 17.78
CA LYS A 38 11.77 -15.51 17.94
C LYS A 38 12.88 -16.06 17.04
N TYR A 39 13.21 -15.35 15.96
CA TYR A 39 14.18 -15.78 14.96
C TYR A 39 14.74 -14.56 14.21
N PRO A 40 15.83 -14.71 13.44
CA PRO A 40 16.35 -13.62 12.61
C PRO A 40 15.26 -13.01 11.74
N ASP A 41 15.25 -11.68 11.66
CA ASP A 41 14.28 -10.87 10.89
C ASP A 41 12.84 -10.81 11.44
N ASP A 42 12.59 -11.32 12.65
CA ASP A 42 11.29 -11.26 13.34
C ASP A 42 11.06 -9.97 14.14
N TYR A 43 11.11 -8.80 13.47
CA TYR A 43 11.12 -7.50 14.17
C TYR A 43 9.76 -6.84 14.33
N TYR A 44 8.78 -7.18 13.48
CA TYR A 44 7.54 -6.43 13.39
C TYR A 44 6.33 -7.27 13.80
N GLU A 45 5.43 -6.62 14.53
CA GLU A 45 4.03 -7.04 14.65
C GLU A 45 3.18 -6.12 13.77
N ILE A 46 2.37 -6.70 12.87
CA ILE A 46 1.41 -5.94 12.09
C ILE A 46 0.17 -5.70 12.96
N THR A 47 -0.05 -4.46 13.37
CA THR A 47 -1.14 -4.11 14.28
C THR A 47 -2.43 -3.79 13.54
N ARG A 48 -2.34 -3.34 12.29
CA ARG A 48 -3.50 -3.00 11.45
C ARG A 48 -3.13 -2.98 9.97
N THR A 49 -4.09 -3.36 9.13
CA THR A 49 -4.10 -3.06 7.69
C THR A 49 -4.86 -1.77 7.43
N ILE A 50 -4.23 -0.85 6.70
CA ILE A 50 -4.80 0.43 6.27
C ILE A 50 -5.28 0.26 4.83
N PRO A 51 -6.59 0.43 4.55
CA PRO A 51 -7.12 0.37 3.20
C PRO A 51 -6.44 1.37 2.26
N ALA A 52 -6.37 1.06 0.97
CA ALA A 52 -5.65 1.88 0.01
C ALA A 52 -6.27 3.28 -0.15
N GLU A 53 -7.60 3.36 -0.11
CA GLU A 53 -8.39 4.58 -0.14
C GLU A 53 -8.07 5.55 1.01
N ASP A 54 -7.68 5.01 2.17
CA ASP A 54 -7.30 5.80 3.34
C ASP A 54 -5.80 6.12 3.37
N ALA A 55 -4.97 5.26 2.75
CA ALA A 55 -3.52 5.38 2.76
C ALA A 55 -2.98 6.37 1.73
N TRP A 56 -3.64 6.48 0.57
CA TRP A 56 -3.18 7.30 -0.55
C TRP A 56 -4.02 8.56 -0.67
N ARG A 57 -3.39 9.66 -1.12
CA ARG A 57 -4.09 10.92 -1.36
C ARG A 57 -5.30 10.69 -2.30
N PRO A 58 -6.48 11.27 -1.98
CA PRO A 58 -7.63 11.24 -2.87
C PRO A 58 -7.28 11.75 -4.26
N ALA A 59 -7.87 11.16 -5.29
CA ALA A 59 -7.60 11.54 -6.68
C ALA A 59 -7.95 13.01 -6.95
N ALA A 60 -9.01 13.52 -6.31
CA ALA A 60 -9.48 14.90 -6.42
C ALA A 60 -8.44 15.92 -5.93
N ASP A 61 -7.58 15.54 -4.98
CA ASP A 61 -6.55 16.41 -4.40
C ASP A 61 -5.18 16.25 -5.08
N SER A 62 -5.12 15.48 -6.17
CA SER A 62 -3.89 15.23 -6.89
C SER A 62 -3.53 16.39 -7.81
N ALA A 63 -2.26 16.81 -7.77
CA ALA A 63 -1.72 17.79 -8.71
C ALA A 63 -1.42 17.18 -10.10
N CYS A 64 -1.55 15.85 -10.27
CA CYS A 64 -1.23 15.17 -11.50
C CYS A 64 -2.18 15.58 -12.64
N ASN A 65 -1.62 16.16 -13.70
CA ASN A 65 -2.41 16.59 -14.86
C ASN A 65 -3.16 15.43 -15.53
N LEU A 66 -2.66 14.19 -15.44
CA LEU A 66 -3.34 13.01 -16.01
C LEU A 66 -4.71 12.71 -15.39
N LEU A 67 -5.01 13.26 -14.20
CA LEU A 67 -6.33 13.14 -13.57
C LEU A 67 -7.26 14.32 -13.88
N LYS A 68 -6.73 15.41 -14.46
CA LYS A 68 -7.53 16.59 -14.84
C LYS A 68 -8.09 16.48 -16.25
N THR A 69 -7.42 15.71 -17.11
CA THR A 69 -7.77 15.55 -18.53
C THR A 69 -8.61 14.30 -18.82
N GLN A 70 -9.17 13.66 -17.79
CA GLN A 70 -9.93 12.42 -17.89
C GLN A 70 -11.41 12.62 -17.55
#